data_AF-A0A4P6JPH1-F1
#
_entry.id   AF-A0A4P6JPH1-F1
#
_cell.length_a   1.000
_cell.length_b   1.000
_cell.length_c   1.000
_cell.angle_alpha   90.00
_cell.angle_beta   90.00
_cell.angle_gamma   90.00
#
_symmetry.space_group_name_H-M   'P 1'
#
loop_
_entity.id
_entity.type
_entity.pdbx_description
1 polymer ?
#
loop_
_entity_poly.entity_id
_entity_poly.type
_entity_poly.pdbx_seq_one_letter_code
_entity_poly.pdbx_strand_id
1 'polypeptide(L)'
;MLTDAPFVPVSFNENSGAYGPANGWVHEARERLKQSRVPMPMAELREVLRFPEHLRQISADVRVPVQMTLGEYDNAWDSSASALSELSQLFPQAPFVDVRRQRFVAHQPGANRASRAFYLRELAFVEECRVHNSLIAPSQEP
;
A
#
# COMPACT_ATOMS: atom_id res chain seq x y z
N MET A 1 -5.42 2.42 -29.64
CA MET A 1 -5.51 1.17 -28.85
C MET A 1 -5.07 1.50 -27.44
N LEU A 2 -6.03 1.85 -26.58
CA LEU A 2 -5.85 2.20 -25.16
C LEU A 2 -7.00 1.50 -24.43
N THR A 3 -6.88 0.20 -24.28
CA THR A 3 -7.85 -0.67 -23.60
C THR A 3 -7.01 -1.76 -22.94
N ASP A 4 -7.29 -2.01 -21.66
CA ASP A 4 -6.74 -3.09 -20.83
C ASP A 4 -5.69 -2.70 -19.78
N ALA A 5 -5.87 -1.55 -19.13
CA ALA A 5 -5.49 -1.44 -17.73
C ALA A 5 -6.70 -1.81 -16.87
N PRO A 6 -6.59 -2.73 -15.88
CA PRO A 6 -7.72 -3.17 -15.06
C PRO A 6 -8.09 -2.07 -14.06
N PHE A 7 -8.72 -1.00 -14.53
CA PHE A 7 -9.30 0.03 -13.68
C PHE A 7 -10.75 -0.35 -13.38
N VAL A 8 -10.97 -0.87 -12.17
CA VAL A 8 -12.32 -1.04 -11.63
C VAL A 8 -12.93 0.35 -11.44
N PRO A 9 -14.18 0.61 -11.89
CA PRO A 9 -14.85 1.87 -11.58
C PRO A 9 -14.98 2.01 -10.07
N VAL A 10 -14.36 3.05 -9.51
CA VAL A 10 -14.37 3.33 -8.07
C VAL A 10 -15.80 3.74 -7.69
N SER A 11 -16.61 2.77 -7.32
CA SER A 11 -17.84 3.00 -6.58
C SER A 11 -17.45 3.44 -5.17
N PHE A 12 -17.53 4.74 -4.90
CA PHE A 12 -17.50 5.26 -3.53
C PHE A 12 -18.80 4.89 -2.82
N ASN A 13 -19.01 3.59 -2.56
CA ASN A 13 -19.85 3.20 -1.44
C ASN A 13 -19.03 3.52 -0.18
N GLU A 14 -19.37 4.63 0.48
CA GLU A 14 -18.65 5.18 1.64
C GLU A 14 -18.38 4.16 2.75
N ASN A 15 -19.18 3.08 2.81
CA ASN A 15 -19.13 2.11 3.90
C ASN A 15 -18.31 0.84 3.61
N SER A 16 -18.26 0.33 2.38
CA SER A 16 -17.60 -0.95 2.08
C SER A 16 -16.22 -0.80 1.43
N GLY A 17 -16.02 0.19 0.56
CA GLY A 17 -14.77 0.31 -0.20
C GLY A 17 -13.56 0.72 0.65
N ALA A 18 -13.75 1.66 1.57
CA ALA A 18 -12.65 2.19 2.38
C ALA A 18 -12.30 1.30 3.60
N TYR A 19 -13.29 0.60 4.15
CA TYR A 19 -13.17 -0.08 5.45
C TYR A 19 -13.39 -1.59 5.39
N GLY A 20 -13.87 -2.12 4.25
CA GLY A 20 -14.16 -3.54 4.08
C GLY A 20 -15.50 -3.94 4.71
N PRO A 21 -15.72 -5.24 4.95
CA PRO A 21 -16.99 -5.75 5.47
C PRO A 21 -17.27 -5.24 6.90
N ALA A 22 -18.55 -5.07 7.25
CA ALA A 22 -18.99 -4.47 8.52
C ALA A 22 -18.41 -5.13 9.78
N ASN A 23 -18.21 -6.46 9.74
CA ASN A 23 -17.61 -7.22 10.84
C ASN A 23 -16.07 -7.11 10.90
N GLY A 24 -15.44 -6.58 9.86
CA GLY A 24 -13.99 -6.47 9.72
C GLY A 24 -13.37 -5.21 10.34
N TRP A 25 -14.17 -4.20 10.70
CA TRP A 25 -13.69 -2.95 11.29
C TRP A 25 -14.16 -2.73 12.73
N VAL A 26 -13.41 -1.89 13.46
CA VAL A 26 -13.71 -1.45 14.81
C VAL A 26 -14.42 -0.11 14.71
N HIS A 27 -15.65 -0.02 15.23
CA HIS A 27 -16.51 1.16 15.09
C HIS A 27 -15.80 2.45 15.52
N GLU A 28 -15.21 2.45 16.71
CA GLU A 28 -14.50 3.61 17.23
C GLU A 28 -13.31 4.03 16.34
N ALA A 29 -12.52 3.07 15.87
CA ALA A 29 -11.38 3.36 14.97
C ALA A 29 -11.86 3.96 13.64
N ARG A 30 -12.95 3.43 13.07
CA ARG A 30 -13.58 3.98 11.86
C ARG A 30 -14.08 5.40 12.08
N GLU A 31 -14.76 5.68 13.19
CA GLU A 31 -15.27 7.03 13.47
C GLU A 31 -14.14 8.04 13.68
N ARG A 32 -13.04 7.66 14.35
CA ARG A 32 -11.84 8.51 14.45
C ARG A 32 -11.26 8.86 13.08
N LEU A 33 -11.16 7.87 12.18
CA LEU A 33 -10.65 8.09 10.81
C LEU A 33 -11.61 8.93 9.94
N LYS A 34 -12.91 8.90 10.21
CA LYS A 34 -13.85 9.79 9.53
C LYS A 34 -13.70 11.23 9.99
N GLN A 35 -13.49 11.44 11.29
CA GLN A 35 -13.33 12.78 11.86
C GLN A 35 -12.05 13.48 11.36
N SER A 36 -11.05 12.72 10.90
CA SER A 36 -9.84 13.27 10.27
C SER A 36 -9.98 13.53 8.77
N ARG A 37 -11.15 13.28 8.16
CA ARG A 37 -11.36 13.54 6.73
C ARG A 37 -11.53 15.03 6.50
N VAL A 38 -10.75 15.56 5.57
CA VAL A 38 -10.93 16.89 5.00
C VAL A 38 -11.21 16.75 3.51
N PRO A 39 -11.90 17.70 2.87
CA PRO A 39 -12.05 17.71 1.42
C PRO A 39 -10.68 17.65 0.75
N MET A 40 -10.48 16.68 -0.14
CA MET A 40 -9.23 16.54 -0.89
C MET A 40 -9.13 17.71 -1.89
N PRO A 41 -8.06 18.51 -1.87
CA PRO A 41 -7.80 19.50 -2.91
C PRO A 41 -7.76 18.86 -4.30
N MET A 42 -8.31 19.56 -5.31
CA MET A 42 -8.35 19.04 -6.69
C MET A 42 -6.96 18.74 -7.26
N ALA A 43 -5.90 19.39 -6.77
CA ALA A 43 -4.54 19.08 -7.16
C ALA A 43 -4.12 17.69 -6.69
N GLU A 44 -4.36 17.35 -5.41
CA GLU A 44 -4.09 16.02 -4.84
C GLU A 44 -4.92 14.95 -5.52
N LEU A 45 -6.20 15.21 -5.82
CA LEU A 45 -7.03 14.25 -6.54
C LEU A 45 -6.46 13.91 -7.93
N ARG A 46 -5.97 14.92 -8.66
CA ARG A 46 -5.33 14.69 -9.98
C ARG A 46 -4.05 13.86 -9.85
N GLU A 47 -3.31 14.02 -8.76
CA GLU A 47 -2.11 13.23 -8.50
C GLU A 47 -2.45 11.78 -8.19
N VAL A 48 -3.45 11.54 -7.31
CA VAL A 48 -3.94 10.19 -6.99
C VAL A 48 -4.36 9.44 -8.26
N LEU A 49 -5.07 10.13 -9.17
CA LEU A 49 -5.51 9.53 -10.44
C LEU A 49 -4.36 9.20 -11.40
N ARG A 50 -3.19 9.83 -11.25
CA ARG A 50 -1.99 9.59 -12.08
C ARG A 50 -0.97 8.69 -11.40
N PHE A 51 -1.23 8.30 -10.16
CA PHE A 51 -0.27 7.54 -9.37
C PHE A 51 0.16 6.23 -10.06
N PRO A 52 -0.72 5.43 -10.70
CA PRO A 52 -0.29 4.21 -11.38
C PRO A 52 0.68 4.46 -12.54
N GLU A 53 0.48 5.52 -13.33
CA GLU A 53 1.40 5.90 -14.40
C GLU A 53 2.71 6.41 -13.82
N HIS A 54 2.65 7.29 -12.81
CA HIS A 54 3.82 7.86 -12.16
C HIS A 54 4.68 6.78 -11.51
N LEU A 55 4.06 5.85 -10.79
CA LEU A 55 4.75 4.73 -10.14
C LEU A 55 5.60 3.94 -11.14
N ARG A 56 5.05 3.60 -12.31
CA ARG A 56 5.78 2.89 -13.37
C ARG A 56 6.92 3.71 -13.96
N GLN A 57 6.81 5.04 -13.99
CA GLN A 57 7.85 5.91 -14.51
C GLN A 57 9.06 6.00 -13.57
N ILE A 58 8.82 5.97 -12.26
CA ILE A 58 9.88 6.21 -11.27
C ILE A 58 10.44 4.94 -10.63
N SER A 59 9.73 3.81 -10.72
CA SER A 59 10.07 2.59 -9.98
C SER A 59 11.43 1.99 -10.36
N ALA A 60 11.85 2.17 -11.63
CA ALA A 60 13.15 1.71 -12.11
C ALA A 60 14.34 2.43 -11.46
N ASP A 61 14.14 3.64 -10.93
CA ASP A 61 15.19 4.43 -10.29
C ASP A 61 15.28 4.20 -8.77
N VAL A 62 14.38 3.39 -8.20
CA VAL A 62 14.36 3.11 -6.76
C VAL A 62 15.48 2.11 -6.41
N ARG A 63 16.42 2.57 -5.57
CA ARG A 63 17.62 1.81 -5.14
C ARG A 63 17.61 1.42 -3.67
N VAL A 64 16.47 1.59 -2.99
CA VAL A 64 16.27 1.24 -1.59
C VAL A 64 15.29 0.07 -1.50
N PRO A 65 15.25 -0.68 -0.38
CA PRO A 65 14.25 -1.73 -0.21
C PRO A 65 12.82 -1.19 -0.32
N VAL A 66 11.92 -1.97 -0.90
CA VAL A 66 10.52 -1.57 -1.13
C VAL A 66 9.56 -2.54 -0.48
N GLN A 67 8.56 -2.01 0.25
CA GLN A 67 7.39 -2.76 0.67
C GLN A 67 6.12 -2.08 0.14
N MET A 68 5.22 -2.87 -0.43
CA MET A 68 3.86 -2.44 -0.77
C MET A 68 2.84 -3.47 -0.28
N THR A 69 1.94 -3.01 0.58
CA THR A 69 0.91 -3.87 1.18
C THR A 69 -0.47 -3.46 0.67
N LEU A 70 -1.16 -4.36 -0.02
CA LEU A 70 -2.51 -4.15 -0.53
C LEU A 70 -3.54 -4.89 0.33
N GLY A 71 -4.65 -4.25 0.68
CA GLY A 71 -5.70 -4.87 1.50
C GLY A 71 -6.48 -5.97 0.76
N GLU A 72 -6.85 -7.04 1.46
CA GLU A 72 -7.72 -8.09 0.92
C GLU A 72 -9.08 -7.57 0.46
N TYR A 73 -9.59 -6.55 1.14
CA TYR A 73 -10.86 -5.87 0.87
C TYR A 73 -10.65 -4.48 0.28
N ASP A 74 -9.47 -4.20 -0.27
CA ASP A 74 -9.24 -2.96 -1.01
C ASP A 74 -10.00 -3.02 -2.34
N ASN A 75 -10.76 -1.96 -2.62
CA ASN A 75 -11.54 -1.80 -3.84
C ASN A 75 -10.98 -0.70 -4.77
N ALA A 76 -9.91 -0.02 -4.35
CA ALA A 76 -9.16 0.94 -5.16
C ALA A 76 -7.97 0.28 -5.88
N TRP A 77 -7.43 -0.81 -5.33
CA TRP A 77 -6.29 -1.54 -5.88
C TRP A 77 -6.61 -3.02 -6.09
N ASP A 78 -6.15 -3.59 -7.20
CA ASP A 78 -6.21 -5.03 -7.41
C ASP A 78 -5.15 -5.74 -6.53
N SER A 79 -5.61 -6.56 -5.59
CA SER A 79 -4.76 -7.38 -4.71
C SER A 79 -4.64 -8.84 -5.17
N SER A 80 -4.98 -9.13 -6.43
CA SER A 80 -4.78 -10.44 -7.05
C SER A 80 -3.31 -10.85 -7.08
N ALA A 81 -3.04 -12.16 -7.11
CA ALA A 81 -1.66 -12.66 -7.16
C ALA A 81 -0.90 -12.16 -8.41
N SER A 82 -1.58 -12.01 -9.55
CA SER A 82 -1.00 -11.41 -10.76
C SER A 82 -0.64 -9.94 -10.55
N ALA A 83 -1.54 -9.14 -9.96
CA ALA A 83 -1.26 -7.72 -9.71
C ALA A 83 -0.10 -7.53 -8.72
N LEU A 84 -0.01 -8.35 -7.67
CA LEU A 84 1.12 -8.32 -6.74
C LEU A 84 2.44 -8.67 -7.44
N SER A 85 2.43 -9.67 -8.33
CA SER A 85 3.59 -10.05 -9.13
C SER A 85 4.04 -8.92 -10.04
N GLU A 86 3.12 -8.33 -10.80
CA GLU A 86 3.42 -7.18 -11.69
C GLU A 86 4.01 -6.00 -10.91
N LEU A 87 3.40 -5.67 -9.76
CA LEU A 87 3.84 -4.57 -8.91
C LEU A 87 5.26 -4.82 -8.36
N SER A 88 5.58 -6.06 -7.99
CA SER A 88 6.93 -6.41 -7.50
C SER A 88 8.01 -6.23 -8.58
N GLN A 89 7.66 -6.48 -9.85
CA GLN A 89 8.59 -6.40 -10.98
C GLN A 89 8.92 -4.95 -11.40
N LEU A 90 8.15 -3.97 -10.90
CA LEU A 90 8.40 -2.56 -11.21
C LEU A 90 9.72 -2.02 -10.66
N PHE A 91 10.32 -2.69 -9.67
CA PHE A 91 11.48 -2.18 -8.91
C PHE A 91 12.76 -3.01 -9.15
N PRO A 92 13.29 -3.08 -10.38
CA PRO A 92 14.42 -3.95 -10.72
C PRO A 92 15.74 -3.55 -10.03
N GLN A 93 15.87 -2.33 -9.51
CA GLN A 93 17.07 -1.82 -8.85
C GLN A 93 16.98 -1.85 -7.32
N ALA A 94 15.84 -2.25 -6.75
CA ALA A 94 15.68 -2.34 -5.31
C ALA A 94 16.43 -3.59 -4.77
N PRO A 95 17.13 -3.50 -3.62
CA PRO A 95 17.84 -4.64 -3.05
C PRO A 95 16.94 -5.82 -2.71
N PHE A 96 15.72 -5.53 -2.27
CA PHE A 96 14.64 -6.50 -2.11
C PHE A 96 13.30 -5.79 -2.16
N VAL A 97 12.29 -6.52 -2.62
CA VAL A 97 10.94 -6.03 -2.87
C VAL A 97 9.94 -6.97 -2.21
N ASP A 98 9.10 -6.42 -1.35
CA ASP A 98 8.07 -7.14 -0.61
C ASP A 98 6.69 -6.59 -0.97
N VAL A 99 6.05 -7.22 -1.95
CA VAL A 99 4.67 -6.90 -2.34
C VAL A 99 3.74 -7.98 -1.84
N ARG A 100 2.72 -7.62 -1.07
CA ARG A 100 1.84 -8.57 -0.39
C ARG A 100 0.39 -8.14 -0.32
N ARG A 101 -0.50 -9.13 -0.28
CA ARG A 101 -1.90 -8.96 0.13
C ARG A 101 -2.03 -9.15 1.64
N GLN A 102 -2.51 -8.12 2.32
CA GLN A 102 -2.84 -8.17 3.74
C GLN A 102 -4.25 -8.68 3.96
N ARG A 103 -4.35 -9.83 4.65
CA ARG A 103 -5.64 -10.40 5.04
C ARG A 103 -6.42 -9.48 5.99
N PHE A 104 -7.73 -9.49 5.84
CA PHE A 104 -8.71 -8.84 6.71
C PHE A 104 -8.58 -7.31 6.82
N VAL A 105 -8.00 -6.67 5.80
CA VAL A 105 -7.73 -5.23 5.75
C VAL A 105 -8.31 -4.64 4.47
N ALA A 106 -8.85 -3.44 4.57
CA ALA A 106 -9.32 -2.65 3.44
C ALA A 106 -8.38 -1.47 3.16
N HIS A 107 -8.82 -0.53 2.33
CA HIS A 107 -8.03 0.63 1.92
C HIS A 107 -7.57 1.52 3.09
N GLN A 108 -8.29 1.52 4.22
CA GLN A 108 -7.87 2.20 5.46
C GLN A 108 -7.55 1.18 6.57
N PRO A 109 -6.32 0.61 6.58
CA PRO A 109 -5.95 -0.49 7.49
C PRO A 109 -6.16 -0.19 8.95
N GLY A 110 -5.99 1.07 9.38
CA GLY A 110 -6.14 1.50 10.77
C GLY A 110 -7.56 1.34 11.34
N ALA A 111 -8.58 1.14 10.49
CA ALA A 111 -9.94 0.89 10.94
C ALA A 111 -10.21 -0.59 11.24
N ASN A 112 -9.40 -1.51 10.70
CA ASN A 112 -9.70 -2.93 10.70
C ASN A 112 -9.31 -3.63 12.01
N ARG A 113 -9.98 -4.74 12.34
CA ARG A 113 -9.57 -5.57 13.50
C ARG A 113 -8.14 -6.13 13.33
N ALA A 114 -7.69 -6.30 12.10
CA ALA A 114 -6.35 -6.77 11.76
C ALA A 114 -5.28 -5.65 11.69
N SER A 115 -5.58 -4.39 12.06
CA SER A 115 -4.60 -3.29 11.99
C SER A 115 -3.29 -3.61 12.71
N ARG A 116 -3.35 -4.23 13.88
CA ARG A 116 -2.14 -4.60 14.64
C ARG A 116 -1.23 -5.52 13.83
N ALA A 117 -1.81 -6.50 13.14
CA ALA A 117 -1.05 -7.42 12.32
C ALA A 117 -0.45 -6.74 11.08
N PHE A 118 -1.14 -5.74 10.52
CA PHE A 118 -0.62 -4.88 9.46
C PHE A 118 0.60 -4.10 9.96
N TYR A 119 0.45 -3.29 11.03
CA TYR A 119 1.55 -2.45 11.53
C TYR A 119 2.76 -3.24 12.04
N LEU A 120 2.58 -4.42 12.63
CA LEU A 120 3.71 -5.26 13.02
C LEU A 120 4.54 -5.75 11.82
N ARG A 121 3.93 -5.93 10.63
CA ARG A 121 4.66 -6.27 9.41
C ARG A 121 5.43 -5.09 8.86
N GLU A 122 4.85 -3.89 8.90
CA GLU A 122 5.54 -2.66 8.50
C GLU A 122 6.77 -2.43 9.39
N LEU A 123 6.63 -2.63 10.72
CA LEU A 123 7.76 -2.56 11.65
C LEU A 123 8.81 -3.64 11.39
N ALA A 124 8.40 -4.86 11.07
CA ALA A 124 9.33 -5.93 10.72
C ALA A 124 10.16 -5.58 9.47
N PHE A 125 9.52 -5.02 8.45
CA PHE A 125 10.20 -4.59 7.23
C PHE A 125 11.19 -3.44 7.49
N VAL A 126 10.84 -2.48 8.37
CA VAL A 126 11.78 -1.44 8.81
C VAL A 126 13.01 -2.05 9.48
N GLU A 127 12.85 -3.06 10.31
CA GLU A 127 13.99 -3.77 10.92
C GLU A 127 14.84 -4.51 9.88
N GLU A 128 14.22 -5.16 8.89
CA GLU A 128 14.93 -5.77 7.75
C GLU A 128 15.74 -4.74 6.96
N CYS A 129 15.17 -3.56 6.71
CA CYS A 129 15.87 -2.43 6.08
C CYS A 129 17.07 -1.98 6.91
N ARG A 130 16.91 -1.85 8.25
CA ARG A 130 17.98 -1.44 9.15
C ARG A 130 19.14 -2.45 9.15
N VAL A 131 18.81 -3.75 9.18
CA VAL A 131 19.81 -4.82 9.08
C VAL A 131 20.52 -4.76 7.73
N HIS A 132 19.78 -4.66 6.62
CA HIS A 132 20.36 -4.52 5.29
C HIS A 132 21.33 -3.34 5.20
N ASN A 133 20.92 -2.16 5.69
CA ASN A 133 21.77 -0.97 5.70
C ASN A 133 23.07 -1.18 6.53
N SER A 134 22.97 -1.93 7.63
CA SER A 134 24.14 -2.25 8.48
C SER A 134 25.11 -3.22 7.80
N LEU A 135 24.62 -4.08 6.90
CA LEU A 135 25.46 -5.03 6.15
C LEU A 135 26.18 -4.39 4.95
N ILE A 136 25.64 -3.30 4.39
CA ILE A 136 26.24 -2.58 3.26
C ILE A 136 27.03 -1.34 3.68
N ALA A 137 26.85 -0.86 4.90
CA ALA A 137 27.65 0.22 5.45
C ALA A 137 29.11 -0.26 5.61
N PRO A 138 30.12 0.54 5.19
CA PRO A 138 31.50 0.18 5.40
C PRO A 138 31.78 0.03 6.90
N SER A 139 32.46 -1.05 7.27
CA SER A 139 32.92 -1.27 8.64
C SER A 139 33.68 -0.04 9.13
N GLN A 140 33.19 0.58 10.20
CA GLN A 140 34.02 1.50 10.99
C GLN A 140 34.95 0.60 11.83
N GLU A 141 36.06 0.13 11.24
CA GLU A 141 37.13 -0.46 12.03
C GLU A 141 37.79 0.64 12.89
N PRO A 142 38.02 0.40 14.20
CA PRO A 142 38.76 1.31 15.06
C PRO A 142 40.26 1.37 14.72
#